data_AF-A0A484ZHK2-F1
#
_entry.id   AF-A0A484ZHK2-F1
#
_cell.length_a   1.000
_cell.length_b   1.000
_cell.length_c   1.000
_cell.angle_alpha   90.00
_cell.angle_beta   90.00
_cell.angle_gamma   90.00
#
_symmetry.space_group_name_H-M   'P 1'
#
loop_
_entity.id
_entity.type
_entity.pdbx_description
1 polymer ?
#
loop_
_entity_poly.entity_id
_entity_poly.type
_entity_poly.pdbx_seq_one_letter_code
_entity_poly.pdbx_strand_id
1 'polypeptide(L)' 'MMTLLRRRQYPACPHCNKGTRVRKHGTSLCGFQRYYCGECQRAFQGKYIYQIYQTGSNERIE' A
#
# COMPACT_ATOMS: atom_id res chain seq x y z
N MET A 1 -29.89 -14.84 -3.19
CA MET A 1 -28.95 -13.93 -3.88
C MET A 1 -27.74 -13.77 -2.97
N MET A 2 -26.59 -14.36 -3.32
CA MET A 2 -25.42 -14.41 -2.43
C MET A 2 -24.63 -13.12 -2.60
N THR A 3 -24.81 -12.16 -1.69
CA THR A 3 -24.07 -10.90 -1.71
C THR A 3 -22.61 -11.21 -1.41
N LEU A 4 -21.75 -11.18 -2.44
CA LEU A 4 -20.31 -11.32 -2.27
C LEU A 4 -19.80 -10.11 -1.48
N LEU A 5 -19.65 -10.28 -0.16
CA LEU A 5 -18.98 -9.31 0.70
C LEU A 5 -17.54 -9.19 0.20
N ARG A 6 -17.28 -8.18 -0.63
CA ARG A 6 -15.96 -7.86 -1.17
C ARG A 6 -15.07 -7.55 0.03
N ARG A 7 -14.31 -8.55 0.50
CA ARG A 7 -13.30 -8.36 1.55
C ARG A 7 -12.40 -7.23 1.09
N ARG A 8 -12.42 -6.13 1.83
CA ARG A 8 -11.57 -4.98 1.59
C ARG A 8 -10.14 -5.39 1.94
N GLN A 9 -9.43 -5.98 0.97
CA GLN A 9 -8.03 -6.31 1.13
C GLN A 9 -7.24 -5.01 1.17
N TYR A 10 -6.63 -4.75 2.33
CA TYR A 10 -5.65 -3.69 2.45
C TYR A 10 -4.33 -4.13 1.81
N PRO A 11 -3.57 -3.20 1.19
CA PRO A 11 -2.28 -3.55 0.61
C PRO A 11 -1.32 -4.05 1.70
N ALA A 12 -0.44 -4.97 1.34
CA ALA A 12 0.67 -5.37 2.20
C ALA A 12 1.56 -4.16 2.48
N CYS A 13 2.08 -4.08 3.71
CA CYS A 13 3.02 -3.03 4.05
C CYS A 13 4.34 -3.22 3.27
N PRO A 14 4.82 -2.25 2.49
CA PRO A 14 6.06 -2.38 1.73
C PRO A 14 7.30 -2.46 2.61
N HIS A 15 7.20 -2.08 3.90
CA HIS A 15 8.34 -2.10 4.81
C HIS A 15 8.55 -3.44 5.53
N CYS A 16 7.47 -4.18 5.78
CA CYS A 16 7.55 -5.45 6.53
C CYS A 16 6.87 -6.62 5.83
N ASN A 17 6.28 -6.40 4.64
CA ASN A 17 5.52 -7.35 3.84
C ASN A 17 4.34 -8.02 4.59
N LYS A 18 3.93 -7.48 5.74
CA LYS A 18 2.75 -7.94 6.49
C LYS A 18 1.51 -7.13 6.13
N GLY A 19 0.39 -7.81 5.92
CA GLY A 19 -0.92 -7.21 5.60
C GLY A 19 -1.96 -7.24 6.74
N THR A 20 -1.65 -7.90 7.86
CA THR A 20 -2.62 -8.23 8.93
C THR A 20 -3.11 -7.04 9.75
N ARG A 21 -2.27 -6.03 9.99
CA ARG A 21 -2.63 -4.82 10.75
C ARG A 21 -2.46 -3.53 9.93
N VAL A 22 -2.93 -3.54 8.68
CA VAL A 22 -2.93 -2.33 7.85
C VAL A 22 -4.28 -1.64 7.93
N ARG A 23 -4.28 -0.34 8.27
CA ARG A 23 -5.50 0.50 8.32
C ARG A 23 -5.33 1.76 7.47
N LYS A 24 -6.45 2.36 7.06
CA LYS A 24 -6.44 3.67 6.40
C LYS A 24 -5.93 4.75 7.36
N HIS A 25 -5.07 5.63 6.87
CA HIS A 25 -4.48 6.74 7.61
C HIS A 25 -4.57 8.02 6.75
N GLY A 26 -5.78 8.41 6.40
CA GLY A 26 -6.04 9.61 5.61
C GLY A 26 -5.56 9.54 4.15
N THR A 27 -5.45 10.71 3.53
CA THR A 27 -5.15 10.88 2.11
C THR A 27 -3.92 11.77 1.95
N SER A 28 -3.12 11.52 0.91
CA SER A 28 -2.03 12.39 0.48
C SER A 28 -2.59 13.69 -0.12
N LEU A 29 -1.74 14.71 -0.26
CA LEU A 29 -2.07 15.97 -0.95
C LEU A 29 -2.57 15.72 -2.39
N CYS A 30 -2.04 14.68 -3.03
CA CYS A 30 -2.43 14.29 -4.38
C CYS A 30 -3.67 13.36 -4.42
N GLY A 31 -4.39 13.21 -3.32
CA GLY A 31 -5.61 12.40 -3.23
C GLY A 31 -5.39 10.89 -3.08
N PHE A 32 -4.14 10.40 -2.99
CA PHE A 32 -3.90 8.96 -2.79
C PHE A 32 -4.14 8.51 -1.36
N GLN A 33 -4.82 7.37 -1.20
CA GLN A 33 -5.03 6.76 0.11
C GLN A 33 -3.70 6.40 0.76
N ARG A 34 -3.50 6.90 1.99
CA ARG A 34 -2.42 6.47 2.88
C ARG A 34 -2.91 5.36 3.80
N TYR A 35 -1.99 4.49 4.14
CA TYR A 35 -2.19 3.38 5.05
C TYR A 35 -1.16 3.45 6.18
N TYR A 36 -1.52 2.91 7.33
CA TYR A 36 -0.65 2.76 8.48
C TYR A 36 -0.58 1.29 8.85
N CYS A 37 0.64 0.77 8.94
CA CYS A 37 0.91 -0.58 9.38
C CYS A 37 1.10 -0.56 10.90
N GLY A 38 0.25 -1.26 11.64
CA GLY A 38 0.38 -1.44 13.09
C GLY A 38 1.48 -2.42 13.51
N GLU A 39 2.03 -3.21 12.57
CA GLU A 39 3.16 -4.12 12.86
C GLU A 39 4.46 -3.35 12.96
N CYS A 40 4.82 -2.61 11.90
CA CYS A 40 6.08 -1.85 11.86
C CYS A 40 5.89 -0.38 12.21
N GLN A 41 4.68 0.05 12.55
CA GLN A 41 4.30 1.41 12.94
C GLN A 41 4.63 2.50 11.89
N ARG A 42 4.70 2.11 10.61
CA ARG A 42 5.01 3.03 9.50
C ARG A 42 3.78 3.33 8.65
N ALA A 43 3.73 4.55 8.12
CA ALA A 43 2.73 4.95 7.14
C ALA A 43 3.29 4.83 5.71
N PHE A 44 2.47 4.35 4.78
CA PHE A 44 2.82 4.20 3.37
C PHE A 44 1.65 4.60 2.47
N GLN A 45 1.92 4.94 1.22
CA GLN A 45 0.86 5.22 0.24
C GLN A 45 0.52 3.93 -0.52
N GLY A 46 -0.77 3.70 -0.81
CA GLY A 46 -1.16 2.57 -1.66
C GLY A 46 -0.84 2.78 -3.14
N LYS A 47 -0.63 4.04 -3.55
CA LYS A 47 -0.24 4.46 -4.88
C LYS A 47 0.71 5.65 -4.75
N TYR A 48 1.79 5.65 -5.51
CA TYR A 48 2.73 6.76 -5.62
C TYR A 48 2.62 7.35 -7.03
N ILE A 49 2.79 8.67 -7.18
CA ILE A 49 2.80 9.35 -8.49
C ILE A 49 4.06 8.97 -9.26
N TYR A 50 5.17 8.88 -8.56
CA TYR A 50 6.44 8.49 -9.11
C TYR A 50 6.48 6.96 -9.14
N GLN A 51 6.57 6.41 -10.34
CA GLN A 51 6.98 5.03 -10.55
C GLN A 51 8.47 4.92 -10.20
N ILE A 52 8.80 4.92 -8.91
CA ILE A 52 10.13 4.50 -8.50
C ILE A 52 10.09 2.98 -8.58
N TYR A 53 10.61 2.46 -9.69
CA TYR A 53 10.96 1.06 -9.95
C TYR A 53 10.27 0.05 -9.05
N GLN A 54 9.19 -0.55 -9.58
CA GLN A 54 8.69 -1.82 -9.05
C GLN A 54 9.87 -2.78 -9.00
N THR A 55 10.31 -3.12 -7.79
CA THR A 55 11.47 -3.97 -7.55
C THR A 55 11.09 -5.39 -7.98
N GLY A 56 11.31 -5.65 -9.26
CA GLY A 56 10.97 -6.86 -9.99
C GLY A 56 11.66 -6.94 -11.35
N SER A 57 12.11 -5.80 -11.91
CA SER A 57 13.03 -5.76 -13.05
C SER A 57 14.25 -4.90 -12.72
N ASN A 58 15.39 -5.56 -12.78
CA ASN A 58 16.72 -5.03 -12.51
C ASN A 58 17.22 -4.33 -13.79
N GLU A 59 16.65 -3.19 -14.19
CA GLU A 59 17.25 -2.36 -15.22
C GLU A 59 17.76 -1.03 -14.66
N ARG A 60 19.09 -0.86 -14.71
CA ARG A 60 19.75 0.44 -14.61
C ARG A 60 19.33 1.25 -15.84
N ILE A 61 18.83 2.46 -15.63
CA ILE A 61 18.78 3.46 -16.72
C ILE A 61 20.08 4.24 -16.62
N GLU A 62 20.90 4.12 -17.66
CA GLU A 62 22.08 4.96 -17.95
C GLU A 62 21.67 6.38 -18.36
#